data_AF-A0A355GK30-F1
#
_entry.id   AF-A0A355GK30-F1
#
_cell.length_a   1.000
_cell.length_b   1.000
_cell.length_c   1.000
_cell.angle_alpha   90.00
_cell.angle_beta   90.00
_cell.angle_gamma   90.00
#
_symmetry.space_group_name_H-M   'P 1'
#
loop_
_entity.id
_entity.type
_entity.pdbx_description
1 polymer ?
#
loop_
_entity_poly.entity_id
_entity_poly.type
_entity_poly.pdbx_seq_one_letter_code
_entity_poly.pdbx_strand_id
1 'polypeptide(L)'
;NAPWRANYTGNPPQLALVKTILPAFICPSDPMEGINTNIGSFGKSNYPAIYSPCNVKPGATTGTCYTGPFNNNSVNRIRDFTDGVSNVIMVGERTTEGIPAGGVWIGASNTTGTSGNIANWPYHSAIVRTYQGSATAPDFSTIYLINGINNTTGTKYEWTLSSSHTGGCHFLFGDGRIQFISENVNGDTLVYLAGINDKNVLGEY
;
A
#
# COMPACT_ATOMS: atom_id res chain seq x y z
N ASN A 1 4.90 22.44 -17.65
CA ASN A 1 5.01 21.93 -16.26
C ASN A 1 5.85 20.65 -16.18
N ALA A 2 7.08 20.65 -16.70
CA ALA A 2 7.94 19.45 -16.79
C ALA A 2 8.98 19.23 -15.65
N PRO A 3 9.51 20.25 -14.93
CA PRO A 3 10.73 20.05 -14.13
C PRO A 3 10.54 19.29 -12.81
N TRP A 4 9.31 19.10 -12.31
CA TRP A 4 9.05 18.36 -11.06
C TRP A 4 8.73 16.87 -11.26
N ARG A 5 8.64 16.40 -12.52
CA ARG A 5 8.32 14.99 -12.84
C ARG A 5 9.55 14.15 -13.18
N ALA A 6 10.75 14.74 -13.22
CA ALA A 6 11.96 13.95 -13.37
C ALA A 6 12.17 13.15 -12.08
N ASN A 7 12.28 11.82 -12.19
CA ASN A 7 12.62 10.96 -11.07
C ASN A 7 13.97 11.43 -10.50
N TYR A 8 13.94 12.03 -9.32
CA TYR A 8 15.14 12.50 -8.66
C TYR A 8 15.91 11.29 -8.13
N THR A 9 17.10 11.06 -8.68
CA THR A 9 18.01 10.00 -8.24
C THR A 9 19.09 10.61 -7.34
N GLY A 10 18.88 10.59 -6.03
CA GLY A 10 19.86 11.13 -5.08
C GLY A 10 19.31 11.43 -3.68
N ASN A 11 20.17 12.00 -2.83
CA ASN A 11 19.75 12.49 -1.51
C ASN A 11 19.03 13.84 -1.65
N PRO A 12 17.83 14.00 -1.05
CA PRO A 12 17.05 15.20 -1.22
C PRO A 12 17.84 16.43 -0.74
N PRO A 13 17.78 17.56 -1.46
CA PRO A 13 18.61 18.74 -1.18
C PRO A 13 18.35 19.37 0.20
N GLN A 14 17.20 19.06 0.80
CA GLN A 14 16.77 19.57 2.11
C GLN A 14 16.49 18.42 3.08
N LEU A 15 17.53 17.66 3.44
CA LEU A 15 17.41 16.50 4.36
C LEU A 15 16.70 16.83 5.68
N ALA A 16 16.88 18.04 6.22
CA ALA A 16 16.20 18.46 7.44
C ALA A 16 14.67 18.48 7.31
N LEU A 17 14.15 18.93 6.16
CA LEU A 17 12.70 18.96 5.90
C LEU A 17 12.15 17.54 5.74
N VAL A 18 12.89 16.65 5.09
CA VAL A 18 12.47 15.26 4.90
C VAL A 18 12.35 14.51 6.23
N LYS A 19 13.06 14.96 7.27
CA LYS A 19 12.96 14.44 8.64
C LYS A 19 11.84 15.08 9.47
N THR A 20 11.07 16.01 8.91
CA THR A 20 9.93 16.60 9.62
C THR A 20 8.89 15.52 9.92
N ILE A 21 8.49 15.44 11.19
CA ILE A 21 7.36 14.61 11.61
C ILE A 21 6.07 15.36 11.28
N LEU A 22 5.21 14.73 10.51
CA LEU A 22 3.88 15.23 10.18
C LEU A 22 2.86 14.37 10.92
N PRO A 23 2.26 14.85 12.04
CA PRO A 23 1.36 14.04 12.85
C PRO A 23 0.19 13.43 12.08
N ALA A 24 -0.29 14.13 11.03
CA ALA A 24 -1.37 13.64 10.16
C ALA A 24 -1.00 12.36 9.36
N PHE A 25 0.28 12.03 9.22
CA PHE A 25 0.73 10.82 8.54
C PHE A 25 1.10 9.67 9.50
N ILE A 26 0.94 9.87 10.81
CA ILE A 26 1.29 8.88 11.83
C ILE A 26 0.03 8.24 12.37
N CYS A 27 -0.07 6.91 12.28
CA CYS A 27 -1.14 6.16 12.91
C CYS A 27 -0.85 6.04 14.42
N PRO A 28 -1.77 6.45 15.32
CA PRO A 28 -1.54 6.39 16.76
C PRO A 28 -1.35 4.97 17.34
N SER A 29 -1.76 3.93 16.60
CA SER A 29 -1.57 2.54 17.02
C SER A 29 -0.22 1.95 16.58
N ASP A 30 0.51 2.65 15.72
CA ASP A 30 1.79 2.18 15.21
C ASP A 30 2.87 2.28 16.30
N PRO A 31 3.70 1.23 16.50
CA PRO A 31 4.67 1.21 17.60
C PRO A 31 5.92 2.05 17.35
N MET A 32 6.18 2.45 16.11
CA MET A 32 7.28 3.36 15.81
C MET A 32 6.78 4.80 15.89
N GLU A 33 7.61 5.70 16.38
CA GLU A 33 7.29 7.12 16.43
C GLU A 33 7.23 7.75 15.01
N GLY A 34 7.30 9.07 14.92
CA GLY A 34 7.22 9.81 13.66
C GLY A 34 8.39 9.64 12.67
N ILE A 35 9.45 8.90 13.03
CA ILE A 35 10.65 8.73 12.22
C ILE A 35 10.84 7.25 11.86
N ASN A 36 10.98 6.94 10.57
CA ASN A 36 11.34 5.59 10.13
C ASN A 36 12.85 5.37 10.21
N THR A 37 13.29 4.65 11.24
CA THR A 37 14.72 4.35 11.49
C THR A 37 15.33 3.38 10.47
N ASN A 38 14.52 2.57 9.79
CA ASN A 38 14.97 1.66 8.74
C ASN A 38 15.21 2.39 7.40
N ILE A 39 14.58 3.54 7.20
CA ILE A 39 14.64 4.31 5.95
C ILE A 39 15.34 5.64 6.22
N GLY A 40 16.65 5.61 6.45
CA GLY A 40 17.48 6.83 6.57
C GLY A 40 17.12 7.77 7.73
N SER A 41 16.27 7.32 8.68
CA SER A 41 15.69 8.14 9.74
C SER A 41 14.93 9.36 9.21
N PHE A 42 14.07 9.12 8.22
CA PHE A 42 13.19 10.14 7.63
C PHE A 42 11.80 10.17 8.27
N GLY A 43 11.05 11.26 8.03
CA GLY A 43 9.68 11.41 8.50
C GLY A 43 8.77 10.31 7.92
N LYS A 44 8.13 9.55 8.80
CA LYS A 44 7.35 8.37 8.45
C LYS A 44 5.97 8.72 7.87
N SER A 45 5.38 7.77 7.15
CA SER A 45 3.95 7.71 6.86
C SER A 45 3.41 6.30 7.06
N ASN A 46 2.28 6.19 7.75
CA ASN A 46 1.53 4.93 7.92
C ASN A 46 0.43 4.74 6.88
N TYR A 47 0.29 5.65 5.92
CA TYR A 47 -0.87 5.69 5.03
C TYR A 47 -0.47 5.52 3.56
N PRO A 48 -0.13 4.30 3.12
CA PRO A 48 0.20 4.04 1.72
C PRO A 48 -1.03 4.13 0.83
N ALA A 49 -0.82 4.68 -0.37
CA ALA A 49 -1.82 4.68 -1.42
C ALA A 49 -1.97 3.29 -2.05
N ILE A 50 -3.20 2.93 -2.42
CA ILE A 50 -3.51 1.62 -3.04
C ILE A 50 -2.99 1.59 -4.49
N TYR A 51 -2.30 0.49 -4.82
CA TYR A 51 -1.61 0.28 -6.09
C TYR A 51 -1.77 -1.17 -6.58
N SER A 52 -1.89 -1.35 -7.90
CA SER A 52 -1.82 -2.67 -8.56
C SER A 52 -2.72 -3.77 -7.94
N PRO A 53 -4.04 -3.56 -7.83
CA PRO A 53 -4.97 -4.61 -7.43
C PRO A 53 -4.99 -5.76 -8.43
N CYS A 54 -4.69 -6.99 -8.00
CA CYS A 54 -4.76 -8.16 -8.89
C CYS A 54 -5.32 -9.38 -8.19
N ASN A 55 -6.28 -10.03 -8.86
CA ASN A 55 -6.69 -11.38 -8.54
C ASN A 55 -5.72 -12.37 -9.22
N VAL A 56 -4.78 -12.88 -8.43
CA VAL A 56 -3.83 -13.92 -8.86
C VAL A 56 -4.29 -15.24 -8.25
N LYS A 57 -4.49 -16.26 -9.08
CA LYS A 57 -4.93 -17.58 -8.61
C LYS A 57 -3.75 -18.56 -8.48
N PRO A 58 -3.82 -19.50 -7.52
CA PRO A 58 -2.93 -20.65 -7.44
C PRO A 58 -2.68 -21.32 -8.81
N GLY A 59 -1.42 -21.53 -9.18
CA GLY A 59 -1.03 -22.20 -10.43
C GLY A 59 -1.28 -21.41 -11.72
N ALA A 60 -1.77 -20.17 -11.65
CA ALA A 60 -1.93 -19.33 -12.82
C ALA A 60 -0.59 -18.68 -13.24
N THR A 61 -0.33 -18.63 -14.54
CA THR A 61 0.80 -17.86 -15.12
C THR A 61 0.48 -16.37 -15.21
N THR A 62 -0.81 -16.02 -15.21
CA THR A 62 -1.31 -14.63 -15.26
C THR A 62 -2.51 -14.48 -14.32
N GLY A 63 -2.59 -13.34 -13.63
CA GLY A 63 -3.76 -12.94 -12.84
C GLY A 63 -4.58 -11.87 -13.55
N THR A 64 -5.80 -11.64 -13.10
CA THR A 64 -6.63 -10.51 -13.54
C THR A 64 -6.27 -9.29 -12.71
N CYS A 65 -5.63 -8.30 -13.32
CA CYS A 65 -5.30 -7.03 -12.68
C CYS A 65 -6.30 -5.94 -13.07
N TYR A 66 -6.65 -5.10 -12.10
CA TYR A 66 -7.55 -3.96 -12.28
C TYR A 66 -6.77 -2.64 -12.22
N THR A 67 -7.39 -1.57 -12.69
CA THR A 67 -6.80 -0.24 -12.54
C THR A 67 -6.98 0.21 -11.10
N GLY A 68 -5.87 0.42 -10.37
CA GLY A 68 -5.92 0.98 -9.02
C GLY A 68 -6.21 2.48 -9.01
N PRO A 69 -6.59 3.06 -7.86
CA PRO A 69 -6.82 4.50 -7.73
C PRO A 69 -5.55 5.32 -7.92
N PHE A 70 -4.41 4.82 -7.43
CA PHE A 70 -3.09 5.40 -7.63
C PHE A 70 -2.22 4.43 -8.41
N ASN A 71 -1.57 4.92 -9.46
CA ASN A 71 -0.69 4.15 -10.32
C ASN A 71 0.57 4.96 -10.63
N ASN A 72 1.67 4.28 -10.92
CA ASN A 72 2.94 4.95 -11.16
C ASN A 72 2.86 5.90 -12.36
N ASN A 73 2.99 7.20 -12.08
CA ASN A 73 2.95 8.28 -13.08
C ASN A 73 1.71 8.28 -14.00
N SER A 74 0.61 7.64 -13.59
CA SER A 74 -0.65 7.64 -14.32
C SER A 74 -1.69 8.50 -13.61
N VAL A 75 -2.53 9.16 -14.40
CA VAL A 75 -3.56 10.07 -13.91
C VAL A 75 -4.92 9.43 -14.14
N ASN A 76 -5.61 9.13 -13.05
CA ASN A 76 -7.03 8.77 -13.06
C ASN A 76 -7.87 10.03 -12.80
N ARG A 77 -8.95 10.21 -13.55
CA ARG A 77 -9.95 11.26 -13.33
C ARG A 77 -11.14 10.68 -12.58
N ILE A 78 -11.93 11.50 -11.89
CA ILE A 78 -13.15 11.06 -11.18
C ILE A 78 -14.08 10.24 -12.10
N ARG A 79 -14.23 10.64 -13.36
CA ARG A 79 -15.04 9.91 -14.35
C ARG A 79 -14.54 8.49 -14.68
N ASP A 80 -13.28 8.19 -14.38
CA ASP A 80 -12.67 6.88 -14.66
C ASP A 80 -13.01 5.88 -13.53
N PHE A 81 -13.56 6.34 -12.40
CA PHE A 81 -14.08 5.53 -11.30
C PHE A 81 -15.51 5.06 -11.63
N THR A 82 -15.63 4.12 -12.58
CA THR A 82 -16.93 3.62 -13.04
C THR A 82 -17.68 2.82 -11.99
N ASP A 83 -16.98 2.33 -10.97
CA ASP A 83 -17.58 1.58 -9.85
C ASP A 83 -18.06 2.52 -8.73
N GLY A 84 -17.83 3.83 -8.90
CA GLY A 84 -18.20 4.89 -7.96
C GLY A 84 -17.10 5.18 -6.94
N VAL A 85 -16.74 6.46 -6.77
CA VAL A 85 -15.66 6.86 -5.84
C VAL A 85 -15.92 6.46 -4.38
N SER A 86 -17.19 6.31 -3.99
CA SER A 86 -17.59 5.81 -2.67
C SER A 86 -17.34 4.32 -2.47
N ASN A 87 -17.05 3.56 -3.52
CA ASN A 87 -16.85 2.11 -3.45
C ASN A 87 -15.39 1.71 -3.62
N VAL A 88 -14.49 2.68 -3.73
CA VAL A 88 -13.06 2.45 -3.97
C VAL A 88 -12.24 2.89 -2.78
N ILE A 89 -11.44 1.98 -2.23
CA ILE A 89 -10.42 2.30 -1.24
C ILE A 89 -9.22 2.96 -1.92
N MET A 90 -8.84 4.13 -1.40
CA MET A 90 -7.81 5.00 -1.96
C MET A 90 -6.49 4.87 -1.19
N VAL A 91 -6.59 4.87 0.13
CA VAL A 91 -5.47 4.82 1.07
C VAL A 91 -5.86 3.88 2.21
N GLY A 92 -4.91 3.04 2.63
CA GLY A 92 -5.08 2.18 3.79
C GLY A 92 -4.00 2.43 4.83
N GLU A 93 -3.92 1.54 5.82
CA GLU A 93 -2.90 1.60 6.86
C GLU A 93 -1.72 0.66 6.57
N ARG A 94 -0.56 1.00 7.15
CA ARG A 94 0.62 0.14 7.26
C ARG A 94 1.31 0.36 8.58
N THR A 95 1.49 -0.70 9.36
CA THR A 95 2.19 -0.68 10.65
C THR A 95 3.68 -1.02 10.52
N THR A 96 4.49 -0.52 11.45
CA THR A 96 5.88 -0.91 11.68
C THR A 96 6.02 -2.04 12.71
N GLU A 97 4.92 -2.58 13.21
CA GLU A 97 4.92 -3.71 14.13
C GLU A 97 5.49 -4.97 13.47
N GLY A 98 6.42 -5.62 14.15
CA GLY A 98 7.12 -6.81 13.67
C GLY A 98 8.20 -6.49 12.64
N ILE A 99 7.89 -5.63 11.67
CA ILE A 99 8.85 -5.13 10.67
C ILE A 99 8.65 -3.63 10.40
N PRO A 100 9.71 -2.84 10.18
CA PRO A 100 9.65 -1.39 10.00
C PRO A 100 9.13 -0.96 8.61
N ALA A 101 7.93 -1.43 8.24
CA ALA A 101 7.33 -1.30 6.91
C ALA A 101 6.70 0.06 6.59
N GLY A 102 6.55 0.96 7.58
CA GLY A 102 5.98 2.29 7.36
C GLY A 102 6.71 3.04 6.22
N GLY A 103 5.97 3.74 5.37
CA GLY A 103 6.58 4.56 4.32
C GLY A 103 7.24 5.82 4.87
N VAL A 104 7.69 6.71 3.98
CA VAL A 104 8.09 8.09 4.33
C VAL A 104 7.17 9.11 3.64
N TRP A 105 6.84 10.21 4.31
CA TRP A 105 5.75 11.09 3.87
C TRP A 105 6.04 11.81 2.54
N ILE A 106 7.31 11.99 2.19
CA ILE A 106 7.68 12.66 0.94
C ILE A 106 7.59 11.77 -0.31
N GLY A 107 7.33 10.47 -0.15
CA GLY A 107 7.36 9.53 -1.27
C GLY A 107 8.77 9.06 -1.65
N ALA A 108 8.83 8.04 -2.52
CA ALA A 108 10.04 7.53 -3.16
C ALA A 108 9.72 7.07 -4.59
N SER A 109 10.74 7.04 -5.45
CA SER A 109 10.58 6.71 -6.87
C SER A 109 11.68 5.75 -7.37
N ASN A 110 11.70 4.51 -6.89
CA ASN A 110 12.47 3.38 -7.43
C ASN A 110 12.16 2.08 -6.66
N THR A 111 12.39 0.93 -7.28
CA THR A 111 12.11 -0.42 -6.75
C THR A 111 13.36 -1.15 -6.24
N THR A 112 14.56 -0.62 -6.49
CA THR A 112 15.78 -1.21 -5.91
C THR A 112 15.88 -0.80 -4.44
N GLY A 113 16.49 -1.61 -3.57
CA GLY A 113 16.64 -1.31 -2.14
C GLY A 113 18.09 -0.97 -1.81
N THR A 114 18.40 0.24 -1.35
CA THR A 114 19.75 0.55 -0.85
C THR A 114 19.64 1.44 0.37
N SER A 115 20.21 0.98 1.49
CA SER A 115 20.26 1.71 2.75
C SER A 115 20.75 3.15 2.55
N GLY A 116 20.02 4.11 3.12
CA GLY A 116 20.36 5.54 3.08
C GLY A 116 19.90 6.32 1.84
N ASN A 117 19.34 5.68 0.80
CA ASN A 117 18.81 6.38 -0.37
C ASN A 117 17.27 6.38 -0.38
N ILE A 118 16.66 7.55 -0.23
CA ILE A 118 15.20 7.69 -0.17
C ILE A 118 14.50 7.24 -1.46
N ALA A 119 15.14 7.38 -2.62
CA ALA A 119 14.55 7.01 -3.89
C ALA A 119 14.36 5.50 -4.02
N ASN A 120 14.94 4.69 -3.13
CA ASN A 120 15.10 3.24 -3.29
C ASN A 120 14.24 2.43 -2.32
N TRP A 121 13.01 2.85 -2.04
CA TRP A 121 12.16 2.14 -1.09
C TRP A 121 10.76 1.90 -1.63
N PRO A 122 10.32 0.64 -1.74
CA PRO A 122 9.00 0.32 -2.28
C PRO A 122 7.84 0.55 -1.27
N TYR A 123 8.15 1.02 -0.06
CA TYR A 123 7.23 1.05 1.08
C TYR A 123 6.18 2.17 1.05
N HIS A 124 5.95 2.80 -0.10
CA HIS A 124 5.06 3.96 -0.24
C HIS A 124 3.68 3.65 -0.82
N SER A 125 3.56 2.49 -1.47
CA SER A 125 2.32 2.00 -2.04
C SER A 125 1.94 0.67 -1.41
N ALA A 126 0.64 0.39 -1.37
CA ALA A 126 0.10 -0.88 -0.94
C ALA A 126 -0.37 -1.69 -2.15
N ILE A 127 0.10 -2.92 -2.26
CA ILE A 127 -0.38 -3.89 -3.23
C ILE A 127 -1.48 -4.72 -2.58
N VAL A 128 -2.58 -4.88 -3.31
CA VAL A 128 -3.69 -5.76 -2.93
C VAL A 128 -3.77 -6.92 -3.91
N ARG A 129 -3.47 -8.13 -3.43
CA ARG A 129 -3.53 -9.33 -4.26
C ARG A 129 -4.00 -10.52 -3.45
N THR A 130 -4.67 -11.43 -4.13
CA THR A 130 -5.11 -12.70 -3.54
C THR A 130 -3.97 -13.70 -3.34
N TYR A 131 -2.79 -13.49 -3.95
CA TYR A 131 -1.74 -14.51 -3.95
C TYR A 131 -0.31 -14.02 -4.23
N GLN A 132 0.69 -14.77 -3.75
CA GLN A 132 2.13 -14.55 -3.93
C GLN A 132 2.70 -15.25 -5.18
N GLY A 133 2.72 -14.55 -6.31
CA GLY A 133 3.47 -14.98 -7.50
C GLY A 133 2.98 -16.27 -8.18
N SER A 134 3.63 -16.60 -9.29
CA SER A 134 3.35 -17.80 -10.09
C SER A 134 4.34 -18.90 -9.69
N ALA A 135 3.96 -19.76 -8.75
CA ALA A 135 4.72 -20.96 -8.44
C ALA A 135 3.91 -22.20 -8.84
N THR A 136 4.61 -23.20 -9.39
CA THR A 136 4.08 -24.54 -9.73
C THR A 136 3.56 -25.33 -8.52
N ALA A 137 3.88 -24.87 -7.30
CA ALA A 137 3.31 -25.36 -6.05
C ALA A 137 2.62 -24.19 -5.34
N PRO A 138 1.30 -24.24 -5.12
CA PRO A 138 0.62 -23.11 -4.53
C PRO A 138 0.74 -23.09 -2.98
N ASP A 139 1.71 -22.35 -2.44
CA ASP A 139 1.65 -21.85 -1.07
C ASP A 139 0.54 -20.80 -0.88
N PHE A 140 -0.60 -21.20 -0.32
CA PHE A 140 -1.62 -20.26 0.17
C PHE A 140 -0.96 -19.16 1.00
N SER A 141 -0.97 -17.94 0.48
CA SER A 141 -0.23 -16.83 1.03
C SER A 141 -1.14 -15.63 1.13
N THR A 142 -1.27 -15.11 2.35
CA THR A 142 -2.01 -13.87 2.63
C THR A 142 -1.15 -12.63 2.43
N ILE A 143 0.07 -12.77 1.92
CA ILE A 143 1.12 -11.74 1.91
C ILE A 143 0.69 -10.34 1.41
N TYR A 144 -0.31 -10.25 0.53
CA TYR A 144 -0.84 -9.00 -0.03
C TYR A 144 -2.27 -8.67 0.44
N LEU A 145 -2.74 -9.34 1.48
CA LEU A 145 -4.00 -9.08 2.18
C LEU A 145 -3.71 -8.35 3.49
N ILE A 146 -4.75 -7.85 4.14
CA ILE A 146 -4.66 -7.13 5.41
C ILE A 146 -3.93 -7.99 6.44
N ASN A 147 -2.90 -7.41 7.07
CA ASN A 147 -2.00 -8.08 8.03
C ASN A 147 -1.34 -9.36 7.49
N GLY A 148 -1.24 -9.48 6.17
CA GLY A 148 -0.65 -10.59 5.46
C GLY A 148 0.78 -10.92 5.87
N ILE A 149 1.07 -12.22 6.00
CA ILE A 149 2.39 -12.73 6.35
C ILE A 149 3.06 -13.32 5.11
N ASN A 150 4.34 -13.03 4.94
CA ASN A 150 5.19 -13.68 3.97
C ASN A 150 5.59 -15.07 4.51
N ASN A 151 5.14 -16.13 3.85
CA ASN A 151 5.40 -17.52 4.28
C ASN A 151 6.89 -17.88 4.33
N THR A 152 7.74 -17.19 3.57
CA THR A 152 9.19 -17.44 3.56
C THR A 152 9.89 -16.81 4.76
N THR A 153 9.51 -15.58 5.15
CA THR A 153 10.18 -14.84 6.23
C THR A 153 9.44 -14.92 7.57
N GLY A 154 8.16 -15.32 7.57
CA GLY A 154 7.31 -15.34 8.76
C GLY A 154 6.92 -13.95 9.28
N THR A 155 7.14 -12.90 8.49
CA THR A 155 6.89 -11.50 8.87
C THR A 155 5.79 -10.89 8.03
N LYS A 156 5.18 -9.79 8.50
CA LYS A 156 4.35 -8.92 7.65
C LYS A 156 5.14 -8.52 6.41
N TYR A 157 4.47 -8.30 5.29
CA TYR A 157 5.14 -7.89 4.05
C TYR A 157 5.06 -6.39 3.82
N GLU A 158 6.13 -5.80 3.32
CA GLU A 158 6.26 -4.34 3.32
C GLU A 158 5.42 -3.64 2.25
N TRP A 159 4.90 -4.40 1.29
CA TRP A 159 3.96 -3.90 0.29
C TRP A 159 2.51 -4.15 0.70
N THR A 160 2.26 -4.83 1.82
CA THR A 160 0.90 -5.14 2.24
C THR A 160 0.24 -3.99 3.00
N LEU A 161 -1.06 -4.12 3.18
CA LEU A 161 -1.86 -3.32 4.11
C LEU A 161 -1.76 -3.95 5.49
N SER A 162 -1.51 -3.15 6.52
CA SER A 162 -1.35 -3.68 7.87
C SER A 162 -1.64 -2.63 8.93
N SER A 163 -2.06 -3.08 10.10
CA SER A 163 -2.28 -2.22 11.24
C SER A 163 -1.94 -2.96 12.52
N SER A 164 -1.77 -2.18 13.60
CA SER A 164 -1.68 -2.69 14.96
C SER A 164 -3.05 -2.66 15.66
N HIS A 165 -4.10 -2.22 14.96
CA HIS A 165 -5.47 -2.43 15.42
C HIS A 165 -5.83 -3.92 15.41
N THR A 166 -6.59 -4.36 16.41
CA THR A 166 -7.09 -5.72 16.46
C THR A 166 -8.08 -5.99 15.33
N GLY A 167 -7.80 -7.00 14.50
CA GLY A 167 -8.76 -7.58 13.56
C GLY A 167 -8.93 -6.87 12.22
N GLY A 168 -8.12 -5.87 11.87
CA GLY A 168 -8.27 -5.16 10.59
C GLY A 168 -7.52 -3.84 10.48
N CYS A 169 -7.90 -3.04 9.48
CA CYS A 169 -7.30 -1.73 9.18
C CYS A 169 -8.38 -0.70 8.82
N HIS A 170 -8.08 0.58 9.03
CA HIS A 170 -8.90 1.65 8.48
C HIS A 170 -8.53 1.96 7.03
N PHE A 171 -9.54 2.28 6.22
CA PHE A 171 -9.39 2.66 4.82
C PHE A 171 -10.13 3.96 4.52
N LEU A 172 -9.48 4.83 3.77
CA LEU A 172 -10.07 6.01 3.17
C LEU A 172 -10.64 5.66 1.79
N PHE A 173 -11.89 6.01 1.56
CA PHE A 173 -12.54 5.87 0.26
C PHE A 173 -12.50 7.18 -0.53
N GLY A 174 -12.79 7.10 -1.83
CA GLY A 174 -12.77 8.25 -2.73
C GLY A 174 -13.81 9.34 -2.45
N ASP A 175 -14.86 9.04 -1.69
CA ASP A 175 -15.84 10.03 -1.21
C ASP A 175 -15.45 10.68 0.14
N GLY A 176 -14.30 10.30 0.70
CA GLY A 176 -13.80 10.83 1.96
C GLY A 176 -14.22 10.05 3.21
N ARG A 177 -15.07 9.00 3.09
CA ARG A 177 -15.43 8.19 4.26
C ARG A 177 -14.24 7.34 4.71
N ILE A 178 -14.18 7.11 6.01
CA ILE A 178 -13.28 6.12 6.62
C ILE A 178 -14.11 4.92 7.03
N GLN A 179 -13.66 3.71 6.69
CA GLN A 179 -14.27 2.47 7.14
C GLN A 179 -13.20 1.52 7.65
N PHE A 180 -13.49 0.85 8.76
CA PHE A 180 -12.68 -0.27 9.24
C PHE A 180 -13.04 -1.53 8.46
N ILE A 181 -12.06 -2.20 7.87
CA ILE A 181 -12.25 -3.44 7.13
C ILE A 181 -11.51 -4.56 7.86
N SER A 182 -12.23 -5.65 8.11
CA SER A 182 -11.72 -6.83 8.80
C SER A 182 -10.58 -7.48 8.02
N GLU A 183 -9.57 -7.98 8.73
CA GLU A 183 -8.50 -8.79 8.13
C GLU A 183 -9.01 -10.14 7.58
N ASN A 184 -10.21 -10.55 7.98
CA ASN A 184 -10.89 -11.75 7.48
C ASN A 184 -11.75 -11.50 6.23
N VAL A 185 -11.70 -10.28 5.66
CA VAL A 185 -12.40 -9.96 4.40
C VAL A 185 -11.97 -10.94 3.30
N ASN A 186 -12.91 -11.30 2.44
CA ASN A 186 -12.58 -12.12 1.28
C ASN A 186 -11.56 -11.37 0.39
N GLY A 187 -10.46 -12.05 0.02
CA GLY A 187 -9.38 -11.45 -0.76
C GLY A 187 -9.84 -10.90 -2.11
N ASP A 188 -10.80 -11.53 -2.77
CA ASP A 188 -11.37 -11.03 -4.02
C ASP A 188 -12.12 -9.72 -3.77
N THR A 189 -12.91 -9.65 -2.69
CA THR A 189 -13.62 -8.42 -2.28
C THR A 189 -12.64 -7.27 -2.04
N LEU A 190 -11.53 -7.53 -1.32
CA LEU A 190 -10.52 -6.50 -1.10
C LEU A 190 -9.85 -6.05 -2.41
N VAL A 191 -9.59 -6.97 -3.33
CA VAL A 191 -9.07 -6.64 -4.68
C VAL A 191 -10.03 -5.75 -5.45
N TYR A 192 -11.34 -6.03 -5.40
CA TYR A 192 -12.36 -5.22 -6.07
C TYR A 192 -12.50 -3.83 -5.44
N LEU A 193 -12.50 -3.74 -4.10
CA LEU A 193 -12.47 -2.44 -3.43
C LEU A 193 -11.26 -1.59 -3.85
N ALA A 194 -10.15 -2.23 -4.19
CA ALA A 194 -8.93 -1.55 -4.64
C ALA A 194 -8.95 -1.19 -6.14
N GLY A 195 -9.92 -1.67 -6.92
CA GLY A 195 -10.11 -1.36 -8.34
C GLY A 195 -11.04 -0.18 -8.58
N ILE A 196 -10.86 0.55 -9.70
CA ILE A 196 -11.73 1.69 -10.06
C ILE A 196 -12.80 1.35 -11.11
N ASN A 197 -12.64 0.21 -11.80
CA ASN A 197 -13.37 -0.13 -13.02
C ASN A 197 -13.54 -1.64 -13.26
N ASP A 198 -13.62 -2.42 -12.19
CA ASP A 198 -13.83 -3.86 -12.24
C ASP A 198 -15.30 -4.27 -12.48
N LYS A 199 -16.25 -3.36 -12.21
CA LYS A 199 -17.71 -3.51 -12.43
C LYS A 199 -18.37 -4.62 -11.60
N ASN A 200 -17.73 -5.12 -10.55
CA ASN A 200 -18.33 -6.09 -9.65
C ASN A 200 -19.21 -5.40 -8.61
N VAL A 201 -20.37 -6.00 -8.33
CA VAL A 201 -21.24 -5.55 -7.24
C VAL A 201 -20.78 -6.25 -5.97
N LEU A 202 -20.39 -5.47 -4.98
CA LEU A 202 -19.91 -5.98 -3.69
C LEU A 202 -21.06 -6.02 -2.67
N GLY A 203 -21.07 -7.07 -1.85
CA GLY A 203 -21.95 -7.18 -0.69
C GLY A 203 -21.40 -6.42 0.52
N GLU A 204 -21.86 -6.78 1.72
CA GLU A 204 -21.29 -6.27 2.98
C GLU A 204 -19.91 -6.90 3.27
N TYR A 205 -19.01 -6.12 3.87
CA TYR A 205 -17.62 -6.49 4.18
C TYR A 205 -17.08 -5.75 5.40
#